data_AF-A0A1B8NY92-F1
#
_entry.id   AF-A0A1B8NY92-F1
#
_cell.length_a   1.000
_cell.length_b   1.000
_cell.length_c   1.000
_cell.angle_alpha   90.00
_cell.angle_beta   90.00
_cell.angle_gamma   90.00
#
_symmetry.space_group_name_H-M   'P 1'
#
loop_
_entity.id
_entity.type
_entity.pdbx_description
1 polymer ?
#
loop_
_entity_poly.entity_id
_entity_poly.type
_entity_poly.pdbx_seq_one_letter_code
_entity_poly.pdbx_strand_id
1 'polypeptide(L)'
;MAERDLWIARCHVKARHPDARQWSSTVDEAVVVVVVSASDAATGQELVAQRLEAIGLDLLTFEHVQTLLQRFREQGMSQPLVDLADRTSTASPVAFGEMLPILLEPEAAPPAQEEAPPPAPTYAEIGWDDLFGASEPPSGPSSMA
;
A
#
# COMPACT_ATOMS: atom_id res chain seq x y z
N MET A 1 22.98 -15.29 -29.90
CA MET A 1 21.82 -14.38 -29.68
C MET A 1 21.67 -14.26 -28.18
N ALA A 2 21.53 -13.06 -27.62
CA ALA A 2 21.23 -12.93 -26.20
C ALA A 2 19.86 -13.55 -25.93
N GLU A 3 19.80 -14.47 -24.96
CA GLU A 3 18.55 -15.06 -24.52
C GLU A 3 17.69 -13.93 -23.92
N ARG A 4 16.43 -13.82 -24.35
CA ARG A 4 15.50 -12.83 -23.82
C ARG A 4 14.64 -13.51 -22.76
N ASP A 5 14.70 -12.99 -21.56
CA ASP A 5 13.84 -13.41 -20.47
C ASP A 5 12.60 -12.53 -20.38
N LEU A 6 11.56 -13.06 -19.74
CA LEU A 6 10.41 -12.30 -19.29
C LEU A 6 10.66 -11.81 -17.87
N TRP A 7 10.61 -10.50 -17.69
CA TRP A 7 10.77 -9.81 -16.43
C TRP A 7 9.43 -9.27 -15.96
N ILE A 8 9.19 -9.33 -14.66
CA ILE A 8 8.05 -8.70 -14.00
C ILE A 8 8.60 -7.56 -13.17
N ALA A 9 7.94 -6.42 -13.21
CA ALA A 9 8.21 -5.31 -12.32
C ALA A 9 6.93 -4.60 -11.89
N ARG A 10 7.01 -3.91 -10.76
CA ARG A 10 5.98 -2.97 -10.30
C ARG A 10 6.48 -1.56 -10.60
N CYS A 11 5.66 -0.81 -11.33
CA CYS A 11 5.98 0.57 -11.70
C CYS A 11 5.04 1.53 -10.98
N HIS A 12 5.62 2.60 -10.44
CA HIS A 12 4.85 3.79 -10.10
C HIS A 12 4.91 4.73 -11.29
N VAL A 13 3.75 5.15 -11.77
CA VAL A 13 3.61 6.03 -12.93
C VAL A 13 2.83 7.28 -12.59
N LYS A 14 3.12 8.36 -13.32
CA LYS A 14 2.41 9.62 -13.24
C LYS A 14 1.92 10.07 -14.60
N ALA A 15 0.69 10.53 -14.70
CA ALA A 15 0.16 11.10 -15.93
C ALA A 15 0.71 12.52 -16.15
N ARG A 16 1.26 12.79 -17.35
CA ARG A 16 1.70 14.14 -17.75
C ARG A 16 0.51 15.07 -17.96
N HIS A 17 -0.61 14.53 -18.42
CA HIS A 17 -1.86 15.23 -18.67
C HIS A 17 -3.06 14.40 -18.23
N PRO A 18 -4.19 15.03 -17.85
CA PRO A 18 -5.42 14.34 -17.45
C PRO A 18 -5.92 13.29 -18.45
N ASP A 19 -5.69 13.52 -19.75
CA ASP A 19 -6.13 12.66 -20.85
C ASP A 19 -5.27 11.39 -21.02
N ALA A 20 -4.07 11.37 -20.44
CA ALA A 20 -3.19 10.19 -20.45
C ALA A 20 -3.59 9.16 -19.38
N ARG A 21 -4.50 9.53 -18.46
CA ARG A 21 -4.96 8.65 -17.39
C ARG A 21 -5.76 7.50 -17.97
N GLN A 22 -5.36 6.28 -17.61
CA GLN A 22 -6.09 5.06 -17.95
C GLN A 22 -6.93 4.54 -16.78
N TRP A 23 -7.03 5.32 -15.71
CA TRP A 23 -7.77 5.02 -14.50
C TRP A 23 -8.83 6.09 -14.25
N SER A 24 -9.86 5.73 -13.48
CA SER A 24 -11.05 6.59 -13.30
C SER A 24 -10.90 7.69 -12.23
N SER A 25 -9.80 7.69 -11.48
CA SER A 25 -9.55 8.67 -10.41
C SER A 25 -9.01 10.01 -10.94
N THR A 26 -9.20 11.08 -10.16
CA THR A 26 -8.63 12.42 -10.43
C THR A 26 -7.17 12.54 -10.00
N VAL A 27 -6.63 11.55 -9.30
CA VAL A 27 -5.21 11.52 -8.92
C VAL A 27 -4.36 11.23 -10.15
N ASP A 28 -3.21 11.88 -10.29
CA ASP A 28 -2.35 11.71 -11.46
C ASP A 28 -1.34 10.56 -11.32
N GLU A 29 -1.30 9.90 -10.16
CA GLU A 29 -0.38 8.82 -9.83
C GLU A 29 -1.08 7.47 -9.74
N ALA A 30 -0.44 6.43 -10.27
CA ALA A 30 -0.95 5.06 -10.29
C ALA A 30 0.17 4.03 -10.20
N VAL A 31 -0.18 2.84 -9.74
CA VAL A 31 0.69 1.67 -9.74
C VAL A 31 0.25 0.72 -10.84
N VAL A 32 1.23 0.16 -11.55
CA VAL A 32 0.98 -0.84 -12.59
C VAL A 32 2.00 -1.98 -12.49
N VAL A 33 1.52 -3.21 -12.68
CA VAL A 33 2.41 -4.36 -12.87
C VAL A 33 2.71 -4.49 -14.35
N VAL A 34 3.98 -4.64 -14.69
CA VAL A 34 4.44 -4.76 -16.07
C VAL A 34 5.16 -6.07 -16.29
N VAL A 35 4.99 -6.63 -17.49
CA VAL A 35 5.80 -7.73 -18.00
C VAL A 35 6.60 -7.20 -19.19
N VAL A 36 7.90 -7.44 -19.20
CA VAL A 36 8.80 -6.98 -20.26
C VAL A 36 9.72 -8.10 -20.72
N SER A 37 9.84 -8.27 -22.04
CA SER A 37 10.82 -9.16 -22.66
C SER A 37 12.13 -8.40 -22.89
N ALA A 38 13.16 -8.73 -22.12
CA ALA A 38 14.45 -8.05 -22.16
C ALA A 38 15.60 -9.01 -21.81
N SER A 39 16.82 -8.65 -22.21
CA SER A 39 18.03 -9.40 -21.87
C SER A 39 18.49 -9.18 -20.43
N ASP A 40 18.15 -8.04 -19.84
CA ASP A 40 18.48 -7.66 -18.48
C ASP A 40 17.49 -6.62 -17.93
N ALA A 41 17.54 -6.37 -16.63
CA ALA A 41 16.64 -5.46 -15.93
C ALA A 41 16.77 -3.99 -16.38
N ALA A 42 17.98 -3.52 -16.71
CA ALA A 42 18.19 -2.12 -17.11
C ALA A 42 17.60 -1.88 -18.51
N THR A 43 17.85 -2.80 -19.44
CA THR A 43 17.19 -2.80 -20.76
C THR A 43 15.66 -2.86 -20.61
N GLY A 44 15.16 -3.69 -19.69
CA GLY A 44 13.73 -3.78 -19.38
C GLY A 44 13.14 -2.45 -18.89
N GLN A 45 13.84 -1.78 -17.96
CA GLN A 45 13.43 -0.48 -17.43
C GLN A 45 13.38 0.60 -18.53
N GLU A 46 14.39 0.66 -19.40
CA GLU A 46 14.42 1.62 -20.51
C GLU A 46 13.26 1.41 -21.48
N LEU A 47 12.96 0.14 -21.84
CA LEU A 47 11.82 -0.19 -22.71
C LEU A 47 10.49 0.22 -22.08
N VAL A 48 10.31 -0.03 -20.78
CA VAL A 48 9.11 0.37 -20.03
C VAL A 48 8.98 1.88 -20.00
N ALA A 49 10.06 2.61 -19.69
CA ALA A 49 10.06 4.07 -19.66
C ALA A 49 9.69 4.68 -21.02
N GLN A 50 10.30 4.21 -22.12
CA GLN A 50 9.98 4.67 -23.47
C GLN A 50 8.52 4.40 -23.84
N ARG A 51 8.00 3.24 -23.44
CA ARG A 51 6.61 2.87 -23.76
C ARG A 51 5.60 3.69 -22.95
N LEU A 52 5.90 3.98 -21.68
CA LEU A 52 5.11 4.86 -20.82
C LEU A 52 5.11 6.30 -21.37
N GLU A 53 6.26 6.81 -21.77
CA GLU A 53 6.37 8.14 -22.36
C GLU A 53 5.53 8.27 -23.64
N ALA A 54 5.52 7.24 -24.49
CA ALA A 54 4.72 7.22 -25.71
C ALA A 54 3.20 7.30 -25.46
N ILE A 55 2.74 6.96 -24.25
CA ILE A 55 1.33 7.06 -23.83
C ILE A 55 1.09 8.23 -22.87
N GLY A 56 2.06 9.13 -22.70
CA GLY A 56 1.92 10.34 -21.87
C GLY A 56 2.07 10.08 -20.36
N LEU A 57 2.73 8.99 -19.98
CA LEU A 57 3.01 8.65 -18.58
C LEU A 57 4.52 8.75 -18.28
N ASP A 58 4.86 9.21 -17.09
CA ASP A 58 6.21 9.21 -16.55
C ASP A 58 6.41 8.02 -15.62
N LEU A 59 7.56 7.37 -15.73
CA LEU A 59 8.00 6.33 -14.79
C LEU A 59 8.66 6.99 -13.58
N LEU A 60 8.03 6.88 -12.40
CA LEU A 60 8.56 7.41 -11.15
C LEU A 60 9.47 6.39 -10.45
N THR A 61 9.01 5.13 -10.35
CA THR A 61 9.79 4.04 -9.74
C THR A 61 9.66 2.75 -10.53
N PHE A 62 10.70 1.94 -10.49
CA PHE A 62 10.77 0.62 -11.12
C PHE A 62 11.31 -0.38 -10.08
N GLU A 63 10.41 -1.12 -9.46
CA GLU A 63 10.69 -1.91 -8.26
C GLU A 63 10.21 -3.37 -8.41
N HIS A 64 10.61 -4.21 -7.46
CA HIS A 64 10.25 -5.64 -7.42
C HIS A 64 10.59 -6.36 -8.72
N VAL A 65 11.74 -6.03 -9.30
CA VAL A 65 12.20 -6.55 -10.59
C VAL A 65 12.70 -7.96 -10.40
N GLN A 66 12.04 -8.92 -11.04
CA GLN A 66 12.45 -10.31 -11.03
C GLN A 66 12.04 -11.00 -12.32
N THR A 67 12.68 -12.12 -12.65
CA THR A 67 12.25 -12.92 -13.80
C THR A 67 10.93 -13.62 -13.49
N LEU A 68 10.13 -13.85 -14.54
CA LEU A 68 8.85 -14.53 -14.44
C LEU A 68 9.00 -15.97 -13.90
N LEU A 69 10.12 -16.63 -14.26
CA LEU A 69 10.49 -17.94 -13.71
C LEU A 69 10.77 -17.90 -12.22
N GLN A 70 11.48 -16.87 -11.74
CA GLN A 70 11.73 -16.69 -10.31
C GLN A 70 10.42 -16.46 -9.56
N ARG A 71 9.54 -15.60 -10.10
CA ARG A 71 8.23 -15.31 -9.51
C ARG A 71 7.35 -16.55 -9.38
N PHE A 72 7.33 -17.39 -10.41
CA PHE A 72 6.58 -18.64 -10.42
C PHE A 72 7.07 -19.59 -9.33
N ARG A 73 8.39 -19.74 -9.17
CA ARG A 73 8.99 -20.63 -8.17
C ARG A 73 8.71 -20.18 -6.73
N GLU A 74 8.75 -18.88 -6.48
CA GLU A 74 8.64 -18.34 -5.11
C GLU A 74 7.19 -18.19 -4.65
N GLN A 75 6.29 -17.75 -5.54
CA GLN A 75 4.95 -17.31 -5.13
C GLN A 75 3.87 -17.63 -6.18
N GLY A 76 4.15 -18.52 -7.14
CA GLY A 76 3.21 -18.95 -8.17
C GLY A 76 2.91 -17.90 -9.25
N MET A 77 2.05 -18.25 -10.19
CA MET A 77 1.56 -17.36 -11.25
C MET A 77 0.05 -17.15 -11.10
N SER A 78 -0.38 -15.89 -11.00
CA SER A 78 -1.79 -15.54 -11.09
C SER A 78 -2.22 -15.49 -12.56
N GLN A 79 -3.50 -15.76 -12.83
CA GLN A 79 -4.03 -15.70 -14.20
C GLN A 79 -3.75 -14.35 -14.90
N PRO A 80 -3.91 -13.18 -14.23
CA PRO A 80 -3.56 -11.90 -14.85
C PRO A 80 -2.09 -11.78 -15.28
N LEU A 81 -1.16 -12.41 -14.55
CA LEU A 81 0.25 -12.44 -14.93
C LEU A 81 0.52 -13.35 -16.12
N VAL A 82 -0.20 -14.48 -16.23
CA VAL A 82 -0.15 -15.34 -17.42
C VAL A 82 -0.64 -14.56 -18.65
N ASP A 83 -1.80 -13.90 -18.54
CA ASP A 83 -2.39 -13.13 -19.63
C ASP A 83 -1.50 -11.93 -20.04
N LEU A 84 -0.70 -11.38 -19.12
CA LEU A 84 0.31 -10.36 -19.42
C LEU A 84 1.52 -10.95 -20.16
N ALA A 85 2.00 -12.10 -19.73
CA ALA A 85 3.09 -12.80 -20.38
C ALA A 85 2.74 -13.18 -21.81
N ASP A 86 1.53 -13.70 -22.04
CA ASP A 86 1.05 -14.11 -23.37
C ASP A 86 0.90 -12.92 -24.34
N ARG A 87 0.61 -11.72 -23.83
CA ARG A 87 0.57 -10.48 -24.62
C ARG A 87 1.97 -9.93 -24.94
N THR A 88 3.00 -10.42 -24.27
CA THR A 88 4.38 -9.99 -24.48
C THR A 88 4.99 -10.78 -25.64
N SER A 89 5.45 -10.07 -26.66
CA SER A 89 6.08 -10.68 -27.83
C SER A 89 7.25 -9.86 -28.34
N THR A 90 7.99 -10.37 -29.32
CA THR A 90 9.07 -9.60 -29.95
C THR A 90 8.57 -8.30 -30.61
N ALA A 91 7.32 -8.27 -31.08
CA ALA A 91 6.69 -7.10 -31.67
C ALA A 91 6.12 -6.13 -30.62
N SER A 92 5.73 -6.65 -29.44
CA SER A 92 5.24 -5.86 -28.31
C SER A 92 5.96 -6.31 -27.04
N PRO A 93 7.19 -5.82 -26.80
CA PRO A 93 8.05 -6.34 -25.74
C PRO A 93 7.61 -5.91 -24.34
N VAL A 94 6.63 -5.02 -24.20
CA VAL A 94 6.11 -4.54 -22.92
C VAL A 94 4.60 -4.75 -22.88
N ALA A 95 4.11 -5.35 -21.80
CA ALA A 95 2.69 -5.50 -21.50
C ALA A 95 2.38 -4.87 -20.15
N PHE A 96 1.36 -4.00 -20.11
CA PHE A 96 0.88 -3.36 -18.89
C PHE A 96 -0.35 -4.08 -18.34
N GLY A 97 -0.34 -4.33 -17.05
CA GLY A 97 -1.50 -4.74 -16.28
C GLY A 97 -2.49 -3.61 -16.08
N GLU A 98 -3.44 -3.84 -15.19
CA GLU A 98 -4.35 -2.82 -14.73
C GLU A 98 -3.58 -1.71 -13.99
N MET A 99 -3.93 -0.45 -14.29
CA MET A 99 -3.40 0.72 -13.60
C MET A 99 -4.30 1.08 -12.44
N LEU A 100 -3.77 0.95 -11.22
CA LEU A 100 -4.50 1.20 -9.99
C LEU A 100 -4.09 2.57 -9.43
N PRO A 101 -5.02 3.54 -9.29
CA PRO A 101 -4.68 4.86 -8.78
C PRO A 101 -4.16 4.77 -7.35
N ILE A 102 -3.13 5.53 -7.02
CA ILE A 102 -2.69 5.69 -5.64
C ILE A 102 -3.66 6.65 -4.97
N LEU A 103 -4.64 6.09 -4.27
CA LEU A 103 -5.44 6.88 -3.35
C LEU A 103 -4.53 7.20 -2.18
N LEU A 104 -3.99 8.42 -2.15
CA LEU A 104 -3.46 9.00 -0.92
C LEU A 104 -4.65 9.02 0.05
N GLU A 105 -4.72 8.03 0.95
CA GLU A 105 -5.42 8.23 2.20
C GLU A 105 -4.83 9.52 2.78
N PRO A 106 -5.66 10.51 3.19
CA PRO A 106 -5.13 11.68 3.87
C PRO A 106 -4.30 11.14 5.02
N GLU A 107 -3.00 11.41 4.97
CA GLU A 107 -2.03 11.00 5.97
C GLU A 107 -2.65 11.34 7.32
N ALA A 108 -3.05 10.31 8.08
CA ALA A 108 -3.54 10.51 9.42
C ALA A 108 -2.44 11.30 10.10
N ALA A 109 -2.77 12.53 10.51
CA ALA A 109 -1.83 13.45 11.11
C ALA A 109 -0.94 12.68 12.09
N PRO A 110 0.40 12.90 12.07
CA PRO A 110 1.31 12.17 12.94
C PRO A 110 0.70 12.15 14.34
N PRO A 111 0.66 10.98 15.03
CA PRO A 111 -0.01 10.89 16.31
C PRO A 111 0.51 12.04 17.16
N ALA A 112 -0.42 12.90 17.58
CA ALA A 112 -0.11 13.99 18.48
C ALA A 112 0.76 13.40 19.59
N GLN A 113 1.92 14.01 19.82
CA GLN A 113 2.87 13.62 20.85
C GLN A 113 2.10 13.13 22.07
N GLU A 114 2.36 11.88 22.43
CA GLU A 114 1.77 11.15 23.54
C GLU A 114 1.65 12.08 24.74
N GLU A 115 0.46 12.63 24.93
CA GLU A 115 0.09 13.36 26.14
C GLU A 115 0.28 12.33 27.26
N ALA A 116 1.24 12.60 28.16
CA ALA A 116 1.62 11.66 29.20
C ALA A 116 0.36 11.07 29.84
N PRO A 117 0.28 9.73 30.01
CA PRO A 117 -0.93 9.12 30.55
C PRO A 117 -1.24 9.79 31.89
N PRO A 118 -2.52 10.10 32.17
CA PRO A 118 -2.89 10.67 33.45
C PRO A 118 -2.35 9.78 34.58
N PRO A 119 -1.89 10.35 35.71
CA PRO A 119 -1.33 9.57 36.80
C PRO A 119 -2.32 8.46 37.18
N ALA A 120 -1.81 7.23 37.28
CA ALA A 120 -2.62 6.09 37.64
C ALA A 120 -3.39 6.39 38.93
N PRO A 121 -4.68 6.00 39.03
CA PRO A 121 -5.43 6.22 40.26
C PRO A 121 -4.73 5.48 41.40
N THR A 122 -4.33 6.22 42.43
CA THR A 122 -3.77 5.64 43.65
C THR A 122 -4.89 4.86 44.33
N TYR A 123 -4.84 3.53 44.22
CA TYR A 123 -5.73 2.66 44.98
C TYR A 123 -5.36 2.77 46.45
N ALA A 124 -6.25 3.30 47.27
CA ALA A 124 -6.15 3.14 48.71
C ALA A 124 -6.40 1.67 49.02
N GLU A 125 -5.43 0.99 49.64
CA GLU A 125 -5.62 -0.37 50.09
C GLU A 125 -6.64 -0.36 51.25
N ILE A 126 -7.87 -0.77 50.93
CA ILE A 126 -8.91 -1.01 51.93
C ILE A 126 -8.49 -2.29 52.67
N GLY A 127 -8.10 -2.16 53.93
CA GLY A 127 -7.77 -3.29 54.79
C GLY A 127 -8.98 -4.17 55.05
N TRP A 128 -8.76 -5.47 55.26
CA TRP A 128 -9.83 -6.45 55.47
C TRP A 128 -10.80 -6.11 56.61
N ASP A 129 -10.34 -5.40 57.65
CA ASP A 129 -11.18 -4.93 58.77
C ASP A 129 -12.18 -3.84 58.38
N ASP A 130 -11.90 -3.05 57.34
CA ASP A 130 -12.74 -1.92 56.90
C ASP A 130 -13.95 -2.39 56.07
N LEU A 131 -13.86 -3.57 55.45
CA LEU A 131 -14.94 -4.16 54.64
C LEU A 131 -16.12 -4.70 55.48
N PHE A 132 -15.93 -4.90 56.78
CA PHE A 132 -16.95 -5.47 57.68
C PHE A 132 -17.33 -4.54 58.84
N GLY A 133 -16.83 -3.29 58.84
CA GLY A 133 -17.34 -2.23 59.71
C GLY A 133 -18.80 -1.94 59.38
N ALA A 134 -19.68 -2.21 60.34
CA ALA A 134 -21.12 -2.21 60.18
C ALA A 134 -21.68 -0.94 59.52
N SER A 135 -22.60 -1.14 58.59
CA SER A 135 -23.45 -0.09 58.02
C SER A 135 -24.26 0.57 59.13
N GLU A 136 -23.89 1.76 59.58
CA GLU A 136 -24.82 2.66 60.24
C GLU A 136 -25.56 3.48 59.18
N PRO A 137 -26.88 3.28 58.99
CA PRO A 137 -27.65 4.15 58.11
C PRO A 137 -27.72 5.55 58.73
N PRO A 138 -27.59 6.63 57.94
CA PRO A 138 -27.73 7.98 58.48
C PRO A 138 -29.15 8.19 58.98
N SER A 139 -29.28 8.39 60.29
CA SER A 139 -30.49 8.92 60.91
C SER A 139 -30.72 10.34 60.40
N GLY A 140 -31.67 10.53 59.48
CA GLY A 140 -32.43 11.79 59.42
C GLY A 140 -33.26 11.92 60.70
N PRO A 141 -33.66 13.13 61.16
CA PRO A 141 -34.26 14.14 60.30
C PRO A 141 -33.91 15.60 60.65
N SER A 142 -34.17 16.53 59.72
CA SER A 142 -35.05 17.70 59.93
C SER A 142 -34.82 18.74 58.83
N SER A 143 -35.76 18.79 57.87
CA SER A 143 -36.01 19.99 57.09
C SER A 143 -36.80 20.97 57.95
N MET A 144 -36.31 22.20 58.04
CA MET A 144 -37.09 23.38 58.44
C MET A 144 -38.15 23.67 57.37
N ALA A 145 -39.39 23.83 57.82
CA ALA A 145 -40.40 24.74 57.25
C ALA A 145 -41.36 25.14 58.36
#